data_AF-A0A1Y1KKN8-F1
#
_entry.id   AF-A0A1Y1KKN8-F1
#
_cell.length_a   1.000
_cell.length_b   1.000
_cell.length_c   1.000
_cell.angle_alpha   90.00
_cell.angle_beta   90.00
_cell.angle_gamma   90.00
#
_symmetry.space_group_name_H-M   'P 1'
#
loop_
_entity.id
_entity.type
_entity.pdbx_description
1 polymer ?
#
loop_
_entity_poly.entity_id
_entity_poly.type
_entity_poly.pdbx_seq_one_letter_code
_entity_poly.pdbx_strand_id
1 'polypeptide(L)'
;MVNSTKQVNKVKPNVNRTTTDSLVSPGFNSRPTSRSSGGTNQNNNGVALPVGLADDQAKDFDFEKTEMKYDSTGMFHWGPAKNLEDCILDRNQAAMTVLNGHVVVCLFADPDSPLIGLRNLVMPLRASNFHYHELKHVVVVGSIEYIKREWKMLQNLPKISVLNVSI
;
A
#
# COMPACT_ATOMS: atom_id res chain seq x y z
N MET A 1 33.00 52.31 -34.07
CA MET A 1 32.18 52.07 -32.86
C MET A 1 32.31 50.61 -32.47
N VAL A 2 32.57 50.37 -31.19
CA VAL A 2 33.13 49.12 -30.63
C VAL A 2 32.02 48.13 -30.22
N ASN A 3 32.25 46.87 -30.58
CA ASN A 3 31.83 45.55 -30.06
C ASN A 3 30.77 45.42 -28.94
N SER A 4 29.88 44.40 -29.04
CA SER A 4 29.84 43.27 -28.09
C SER A 4 28.67 42.30 -28.32
N THR A 5 29.01 41.08 -28.71
CA THR A 5 28.20 39.85 -28.57
C THR A 5 28.20 39.39 -27.11
N LYS A 6 27.01 39.21 -26.51
CA LYS A 6 26.87 38.65 -25.16
C LYS A 6 27.14 37.13 -25.19
N GLN A 7 28.24 36.70 -24.55
CA GLN A 7 28.47 35.30 -24.20
C GLN A 7 27.69 34.94 -22.92
N VAL A 8 26.99 33.80 -22.93
CA VAL A 8 26.31 33.22 -21.78
C VAL A 8 27.30 32.27 -21.08
N ASN A 9 27.72 32.61 -19.87
CA ASN A 9 28.61 31.77 -19.06
C ASN A 9 27.90 30.48 -18.62
N LYS A 10 28.39 29.33 -19.09
CA LYS A 10 27.98 27.99 -18.63
C LYS A 10 28.83 27.60 -17.43
N VAL A 11 28.30 27.77 -16.22
CA VAL A 11 28.98 27.34 -14.98
C VAL A 11 28.78 25.84 -14.81
N LYS A 12 29.88 25.07 -14.84
CA LYS A 12 29.89 23.64 -14.45
C LYS A 12 30.05 23.55 -12.92
N PRO A 13 29.32 22.67 -12.21
CA PRO A 13 29.61 22.43 -10.81
C PRO A 13 30.89 21.59 -10.69
N ASN A 14 31.87 22.11 -9.95
CA ASN A 14 33.11 21.42 -9.60
C ASN A 14 32.88 20.64 -8.30
N VAL A 15 33.01 19.31 -8.32
CA VAL A 15 32.94 18.47 -7.12
C VAL A 15 34.36 18.13 -6.69
N ASN A 16 34.90 18.88 -5.73
CA ASN A 16 36.15 18.52 -5.05
C ASN A 16 35.83 17.55 -3.91
N ARG A 17 36.33 16.32 -4.00
CA ARG A 17 36.32 15.32 -2.92
C ARG A 17 37.60 15.48 -2.11
N THR A 18 37.47 15.95 -0.87
CA THR A 18 38.52 15.88 0.16
C THR A 18 38.01 15.08 1.36
N THR A 19 38.89 14.23 1.88
CA THR A 19 38.68 13.24 2.94
C THR A 19 38.80 13.83 4.34
N THR A 20 38.10 13.16 5.28
CA THR A 20 38.27 13.13 6.76
C THR A 20 38.06 14.43 7.54
N ASP A 21 36.95 14.54 8.31
CA ASP A 21 36.97 14.25 9.76
C ASP A 21 35.57 14.26 10.41
N SER A 22 35.26 13.16 11.11
CA SER A 22 34.62 13.07 12.44
C SER A 22 33.56 14.10 12.87
N LEU A 23 32.27 13.82 12.68
CA LEU A 23 31.18 14.39 13.52
C LEU A 23 30.03 13.37 13.73
N VAL A 24 29.62 13.30 15.00
CA VAL A 24 28.76 12.31 15.67
C VAL A 24 27.30 12.34 15.18
N SER A 25 26.70 11.16 14.94
CA SER A 25 25.26 10.99 14.68
C SER A 25 24.47 10.84 15.98
N PRO A 26 23.28 11.45 16.15
CA PRO A 26 22.40 11.17 17.29
C PRO A 26 21.64 9.86 17.06
N GLY A 27 21.87 8.89 17.94
CA GLY A 27 21.20 7.58 17.95
C GLY A 27 19.78 7.65 18.52
N PHE A 28 18.85 6.91 17.90
CA PHE A 28 17.51 6.69 18.42
C PHE A 28 17.47 5.41 19.28
N ASN A 29 17.25 5.62 20.58
CA ASN A 29 16.61 4.76 21.59
C ASN A 29 16.75 3.24 21.50
N SER A 30 17.77 2.71 22.18
CA SER A 30 17.80 1.35 22.74
C SER A 30 17.15 1.35 24.13
N ARG A 31 16.06 0.61 24.29
CA ARG A 31 15.34 0.39 25.56
C ARG A 31 16.21 -0.47 26.52
N PRO A 32 16.55 -0.02 27.74
CA PRO A 32 17.32 -0.81 28.68
C PRO A 32 16.40 -1.72 29.51
N THR A 33 16.66 -3.02 29.51
CA THR A 33 16.18 -3.95 30.54
C THR A 33 17.10 -3.85 31.75
N SER A 34 16.64 -3.23 32.83
CA SER A 34 17.33 -3.24 34.12
C SER A 34 17.26 -4.64 34.73
N ARG A 35 18.37 -5.38 34.67
CA ARG A 35 18.66 -6.50 35.57
C ARG A 35 19.35 -5.93 36.80
N SER A 36 18.72 -6.07 37.97
CA SER A 36 19.30 -5.78 39.27
C SER A 36 19.26 -7.06 40.11
N SER A 37 20.42 -7.40 40.65
CA SER A 37 20.68 -8.54 41.54
C SER A 37 20.36 -8.18 42.99
N GLY A 38 19.84 -9.13 43.78
CA GLY A 38 19.71 -9.01 45.24
C GLY A 38 19.16 -10.30 45.86
N GLY A 39 19.84 -10.86 46.86
CA GLY A 39 19.70 -12.26 47.30
C GLY A 39 18.78 -12.55 48.50
N THR A 40 18.64 -13.87 48.71
CA THR A 40 18.44 -14.67 49.94
C THR A 40 17.35 -14.31 50.96
N ASN A 41 16.37 -15.22 51.17
CA ASN A 41 15.98 -15.70 52.51
C ASN A 41 15.17 -17.01 52.48
N GLN A 42 15.51 -17.93 53.38
CA GLN A 42 14.88 -19.25 53.62
C GLN A 42 13.69 -19.13 54.59
N ASN A 43 12.62 -19.95 54.45
CA ASN A 43 12.36 -21.16 55.28
C ASN A 43 10.88 -21.65 55.24
N ASN A 44 10.75 -22.97 55.08
CA ASN A 44 9.71 -23.97 55.49
C ASN A 44 8.28 -23.56 55.92
N ASN A 45 7.25 -24.23 55.34
CA ASN A 45 6.60 -25.42 55.93
C ASN A 45 5.42 -25.97 55.07
N GLY A 46 5.50 -27.25 54.67
CA GLY A 46 4.40 -28.23 54.51
C GLY A 46 3.13 -27.97 53.67
N VAL A 47 2.84 -28.97 52.80
CA VAL A 47 1.53 -29.54 52.39
C VAL A 47 1.19 -29.46 50.89
N ALA A 48 0.72 -30.62 50.41
CA ALA A 48 0.50 -31.13 49.06
C ALA A 48 -0.35 -30.30 48.07
N LEU A 49 -0.06 -30.53 46.78
CA LEU A 49 -0.85 -30.17 45.60
C LEU A 49 -2.31 -30.67 45.74
N PRO A 50 -3.30 -29.90 45.24
CA PRO A 50 -3.90 -30.31 43.97
C PRO A 50 -4.36 -29.15 43.05
N VAL A 51 -4.19 -29.40 41.74
CA VAL A 51 -5.12 -29.11 40.62
C VAL A 51 -5.66 -27.67 40.46
N GLY A 52 -5.30 -27.03 39.35
CA GLY A 52 -6.03 -25.90 38.81
C GLY A 52 -5.45 -25.43 37.48
N LEU A 53 -6.16 -25.73 36.39
CA LEU A 53 -5.83 -25.38 35.02
C LEU A 53 -5.57 -23.87 34.83
N ALA A 54 -4.46 -23.52 34.19
CA ALA A 54 -4.28 -22.22 33.52
C ALA A 54 -3.18 -22.28 32.45
N ASP A 55 -3.15 -23.36 31.67
CA ASP A 55 -2.77 -23.23 30.25
C ASP A 55 -4.05 -22.88 29.48
N ASP A 56 -3.94 -22.13 28.39
CA ASP A 56 -5.01 -21.75 27.44
C ASP A 56 -5.68 -20.36 27.55
N GLN A 57 -4.93 -19.27 27.76
CA GLN A 57 -5.40 -17.91 27.41
C GLN A 57 -4.36 -17.04 26.68
N ALA A 58 -3.63 -17.60 25.72
CA ALA A 58 -2.73 -16.82 24.87
C ALA A 58 -2.84 -17.15 23.37
N LYS A 59 -3.99 -17.67 22.90
CA LYS A 59 -4.17 -18.06 21.48
C LYS A 59 -5.17 -17.25 20.64
N ASP A 60 -5.86 -16.26 21.19
CA ASP A 60 -6.92 -15.56 20.44
C ASP A 60 -6.74 -14.04 20.32
N PHE A 61 -5.49 -13.54 20.32
CA PHE A 61 -5.20 -12.17 19.87
C PHE A 61 -4.94 -12.16 18.36
N ASP A 62 -6.03 -12.32 17.60
CA ASP A 62 -6.35 -11.63 16.35
C ASP A 62 -5.17 -11.39 15.36
N PHE A 63 -4.52 -12.48 14.95
CA PHE A 63 -3.53 -12.49 13.86
C PHE A 63 -4.14 -12.12 12.48
N GLU A 64 -5.46 -11.88 12.43
CA GLU A 64 -6.24 -11.40 11.28
C GLU A 64 -6.00 -9.91 10.93
N LYS A 65 -5.31 -9.10 11.75
CA LYS A 65 -5.46 -7.64 11.66
C LYS A 65 -4.21 -6.79 11.49
N THR A 66 -3.23 -7.27 10.72
CA THR A 66 -2.33 -6.34 10.01
C THR A 66 -2.36 -6.57 8.50
N GLU A 67 -3.53 -6.85 7.93
CA GLU A 67 -3.71 -6.50 6.52
C GLU A 67 -3.46 -4.99 6.40
N MET A 68 -2.46 -4.60 5.60
CA MET A 68 -2.28 -3.20 5.24
C MET A 68 -3.52 -2.75 4.50
N LYS A 69 -4.41 -2.02 5.19
CA LYS A 69 -5.67 -1.49 4.63
C LYS A 69 -5.47 -0.22 3.82
N TYR A 70 -4.36 0.47 4.07
CA TYR A 70 -4.01 1.74 3.47
C TYR A 70 -2.59 1.70 2.92
N ASP A 71 -2.30 2.63 2.02
CA ASP A 71 -0.94 2.83 1.52
C ASP A 71 -0.03 3.39 2.64
N SER A 72 1.28 3.46 2.39
CA SER A 72 2.25 3.91 3.39
C SER A 72 2.04 5.34 3.88
N THR A 73 1.31 6.17 3.10
CA THR A 73 0.95 7.53 3.49
C THR A 73 -0.32 7.60 4.35
N GLY A 74 -1.13 6.53 4.36
CA GLY A 74 -2.43 6.50 5.01
C GLY A 74 -3.52 7.30 4.28
N MET A 75 -3.28 7.72 3.04
CA MET A 75 -4.20 8.56 2.28
C MET A 75 -5.23 7.76 1.47
N PHE A 76 -4.89 6.54 1.05
CA PHE A 76 -5.73 5.74 0.18
C PHE A 76 -5.85 4.30 0.66
N HIS A 77 -7.00 3.69 0.38
CA HIS A 77 -7.17 2.25 0.57
C HIS A 77 -6.24 1.51 -0.36
N TRP A 78 -5.58 0.51 0.20
CA TRP A 78 -4.57 -0.28 -0.45
C TRP A 78 -4.74 -1.73 -0.07
N GLY A 79 -4.37 -2.62 -0.98
CA GLY A 79 -4.42 -4.05 -0.77
C GLY A 79 -3.29 -4.77 -1.49
N PRO A 80 -3.25 -6.10 -1.38
CA PRO A 80 -2.32 -6.91 -2.15
C PRO A 80 -2.51 -6.66 -3.65
N ALA A 81 -1.41 -6.77 -4.40
CA ALA A 81 -1.48 -6.65 -5.86
C ALA A 81 -2.33 -7.79 -6.43
N LYS A 82 -3.33 -7.45 -7.23
CA LYS A 82 -4.20 -8.40 -7.93
C LYS A 82 -3.75 -8.58 -9.38
N ASN A 83 -3.85 -9.79 -9.90
CA ASN A 83 -3.67 -10.01 -11.33
C ASN A 83 -4.89 -9.45 -12.08
N LEU A 84 -4.69 -9.08 -13.34
CA LEU A 84 -5.77 -8.54 -14.16
C LEU A 84 -6.84 -9.60 -14.40
N GLU A 85 -6.38 -10.82 -14.65
CA GLU A 85 -7.17 -12.01 -14.97
C GLU A 85 -8.21 -12.31 -13.89
N ASP A 86 -7.84 -12.13 -12.62
CA ASP A 86 -8.73 -12.33 -11.46
C ASP A 86 -9.81 -11.23 -11.34
N CYS A 87 -9.64 -10.11 -12.06
CA CYS A 87 -10.53 -8.96 -12.02
C CYS A 87 -11.41 -8.85 -13.27
N ILE A 88 -11.20 -9.70 -14.28
CA ILE A 88 -12.03 -9.73 -15.48
C ILE A 88 -13.34 -10.45 -15.15
N LEU A 89 -14.45 -9.79 -15.43
CA LEU A 89 -15.79 -10.34 -15.31
C LEU A 89 -16.29 -10.78 -16.70
N ASP A 90 -16.84 -11.98 -16.77
CA ASP A 90 -17.64 -12.39 -17.91
C ASP A 90 -19.00 -11.68 -17.91
N ARG A 91 -19.67 -11.65 -19.06
CA ARG A 91 -21.02 -11.08 -19.19
C ARG A 91 -22.01 -11.67 -18.19
N ASN A 92 -21.96 -12.99 -17.97
CA ASN A 92 -22.86 -13.67 -17.03
C ASN A 92 -22.49 -13.32 -15.58
N GLN A 93 -21.19 -13.26 -15.26
CA GLN A 93 -20.72 -12.86 -13.93
C GLN A 93 -21.12 -11.42 -13.63
N ALA A 94 -20.97 -10.50 -14.59
CA ALA A 94 -21.41 -9.12 -14.47
C ALA A 94 -22.93 -9.01 -14.29
N ALA A 95 -23.73 -9.80 -15.01
CA ALA A 95 -25.19 -9.82 -14.88
C ALA A 95 -25.68 -10.40 -13.55
N MET A 96 -24.96 -11.38 -12.98
CA MET A 96 -25.26 -11.95 -11.66
C MET A 96 -24.77 -11.05 -10.51
N THR A 97 -23.78 -10.19 -10.78
CA THR A 97 -23.25 -9.28 -9.77
C THR A 97 -24.23 -8.14 -9.56
N VAL A 98 -24.83 -8.06 -8.37
CA VAL A 98 -25.67 -6.91 -7.99
C VAL A 98 -24.77 -5.70 -7.75
N LEU A 99 -24.62 -4.87 -8.78
CA LEU A 99 -23.86 -3.62 -8.70
C LEU A 99 -24.82 -2.45 -8.45
N ASN A 100 -24.89 -1.98 -7.21
CA ASN A 100 -25.62 -0.75 -6.85
C ASN A 100 -24.64 0.33 -6.38
N GLY A 101 -24.83 1.58 -6.81
CA GLY A 101 -23.95 2.70 -6.44
C GLY A 101 -22.51 2.56 -6.97
N HIS A 102 -22.32 1.90 -8.10
CA HIS A 102 -21.01 1.69 -8.74
C HIS A 102 -20.68 2.77 -9.77
N VAL A 103 -19.41 2.85 -10.16
CA VAL A 103 -18.91 3.75 -11.20
C VAL A 103 -18.52 2.91 -12.42
N VAL A 104 -19.09 3.23 -13.58
CA VAL A 104 -18.71 2.61 -14.86
C VAL A 104 -17.78 3.55 -15.62
N VAL A 105 -16.62 3.05 -16.03
CA VAL A 105 -15.64 3.77 -16.84
C VAL A 105 -15.59 3.13 -18.22
N CYS A 106 -16.23 3.76 -19.20
CA CYS A 106 -16.18 3.32 -20.60
C CYS A 106 -14.93 3.88 -21.27
N LEU A 107 -14.03 2.99 -21.68
CA LEU A 107 -12.73 3.32 -22.24
C LEU A 107 -12.70 2.97 -23.72
N PHE A 108 -12.58 4.00 -24.56
CA PHE A 108 -12.42 3.88 -26.01
C PHE A 108 -10.97 4.19 -26.36
N ALA A 109 -10.14 3.15 -26.43
CA ALA A 109 -8.72 3.29 -26.74
C ALA A 109 -8.18 2.02 -27.38
N ASP A 110 -7.39 2.19 -28.45
CA ASP A 110 -6.72 1.09 -29.13
C ASP A 110 -5.54 0.57 -28.30
N PRO A 111 -5.11 -0.69 -28.47
CA PRO A 111 -3.99 -1.28 -27.73
C PRO A 111 -2.67 -0.48 -27.79
N ASP A 112 -2.47 0.36 -28.81
CA ASP A 112 -1.28 1.20 -28.97
C ASP A 112 -1.51 2.67 -28.61
N SER A 113 -2.72 3.04 -28.20
CA SER A 113 -3.06 4.41 -27.80
C SER A 113 -2.24 4.86 -26.58
N PRO A 114 -1.96 6.16 -26.42
CA PRO A 114 -1.31 6.70 -25.23
C PRO A 114 -2.06 6.36 -23.93
N LEU A 115 -1.32 6.25 -22.82
CA LEU A 115 -1.88 6.00 -21.49
C LEU A 115 -2.64 7.23 -21.00
N ILE A 116 -3.89 7.03 -20.57
CA ILE A 116 -4.75 8.08 -20.02
C ILE A 116 -4.50 8.28 -18.52
N GLY A 117 -3.95 7.27 -17.85
CA GLY A 117 -3.69 7.28 -16.42
C GLY A 117 -4.94 6.99 -15.60
N LEU A 118 -5.51 5.79 -15.75
CA LEU A 118 -6.73 5.37 -15.03
C LEU A 118 -6.60 5.52 -13.50
N ARG A 119 -5.39 5.38 -12.97
CA ARG A 119 -5.10 5.60 -11.54
C ARG A 119 -5.53 6.99 -11.06
N ASN A 120 -5.37 8.03 -11.88
CA ASN A 120 -5.71 9.39 -11.47
C ASN A 120 -7.22 9.58 -11.28
N LEU A 121 -8.03 8.79 -11.99
CA LEU A 121 -9.48 8.72 -11.82
C LEU A 121 -9.86 7.88 -10.59
N VAL A 122 -9.26 6.70 -10.45
CA VAL A 122 -9.69 5.73 -9.41
C VAL A 122 -9.18 6.10 -8.03
N MET A 123 -7.99 6.70 -7.92
CA MET A 123 -7.34 7.01 -6.65
C MET A 123 -8.19 7.89 -5.72
N PRO A 124 -8.78 9.02 -6.16
CA PRO A 124 -9.69 9.80 -5.32
C PRO A 124 -10.90 9.02 -4.81
N LEU A 125 -11.41 8.04 -5.58
CA LEU A 125 -12.51 7.15 -5.18
C LEU A 125 -12.11 6.11 -4.13
N ARG A 126 -10.84 6.12 -3.70
CA ARG A 126 -10.26 5.22 -2.69
C ARG A 126 -9.67 5.96 -1.50
N ALA A 127 -9.95 7.25 -1.35
CA ALA A 127 -9.47 8.04 -0.22
C ALA A 127 -9.84 7.40 1.13
N SER A 128 -8.95 7.53 2.12
CA SER A 128 -9.09 6.93 3.46
C SER A 128 -10.18 7.59 4.31
N ASN A 129 -10.79 8.67 3.84
CA ASN A 129 -11.93 9.31 4.48
C ASN A 129 -13.27 8.56 4.27
N PHE A 130 -13.32 7.59 3.36
CA PHE A 130 -14.45 6.67 3.22
C PHE A 130 -14.16 5.37 3.98
N HIS A 131 -15.16 4.73 4.57
CA HIS A 131 -14.99 3.37 5.06
C HIS A 131 -15.00 2.38 3.88
N TYR A 132 -14.35 1.23 4.04
CA TYR A 132 -14.26 0.23 2.96
C TYR A 132 -15.63 -0.12 2.34
N HIS A 133 -16.69 -0.24 3.16
CA HIS A 133 -18.03 -0.57 2.68
C HIS A 133 -18.67 0.56 1.85
N GLU A 134 -18.28 1.82 2.09
CA GLU A 134 -18.76 3.01 1.37
C GLU A 134 -18.06 3.20 0.02
N LEU A 135 -16.91 2.55 -0.20
CA LEU A 135 -16.20 2.62 -1.47
C LEU A 135 -17.05 2.09 -2.63
N LYS A 136 -17.24 2.93 -3.64
CA LYS A 136 -17.91 2.54 -4.88
C LYS A 136 -17.05 1.55 -5.67
N HIS A 137 -17.67 0.48 -6.13
CA HIS A 137 -17.04 -0.45 -7.08
C HIS A 137 -16.80 0.28 -8.41
N VAL A 138 -15.61 0.12 -8.99
CA VAL A 138 -15.29 0.69 -10.31
C VAL A 138 -15.27 -0.45 -11.32
N VAL A 139 -16.12 -0.34 -12.34
CA VAL A 139 -16.18 -1.30 -13.46
C VAL A 139 -15.61 -0.61 -14.70
N VAL A 140 -14.44 -1.06 -15.15
CA VAL A 140 -13.79 -0.56 -16.36
C VAL A 140 -14.27 -1.40 -17.54
N VAL A 141 -14.79 -0.75 -18.57
CA VAL A 141 -15.34 -1.40 -19.77
C VAL A 141 -14.50 -0.98 -20.96
N GLY A 142 -13.86 -1.93 -21.65
CA GLY A 142 -13.03 -1.64 -22.83
C GLY A 142 -12.11 -2.80 -23.23
N SER A 143 -11.14 -2.51 -24.09
CA SER A 143 -10.12 -3.48 -24.54
C SER A 143 -9.21 -3.90 -23.37
N ILE A 144 -9.08 -5.22 -23.20
CA ILE A 144 -8.21 -5.82 -22.19
C ILE A 144 -6.74 -5.51 -22.47
N GLU A 145 -6.36 -5.45 -23.74
CA GLU A 145 -5.00 -5.16 -24.18
C GLU A 145 -4.56 -3.76 -23.74
N TYR A 146 -5.45 -2.76 -23.86
CA TYR A 146 -5.18 -1.42 -23.34
C TYR A 146 -5.10 -1.44 -21.82
N ILE A 147 -6.11 -2.01 -21.14
CA ILE A 147 -6.21 -2.00 -19.67
C ILE A 147 -5.02 -2.70 -19.02
N LYS A 148 -4.50 -3.77 -19.64
CA LYS A 148 -3.30 -4.49 -19.18
C LYS A 148 -2.08 -3.59 -19.04
N ARG A 149 -1.93 -2.57 -19.88
CA ARG A 149 -0.83 -1.60 -19.79
C ARG A 149 -1.00 -0.62 -18.62
N GLU A 150 -2.23 -0.26 -18.29
CA GLU A 150 -2.57 0.60 -17.13
C GLU A 150 -2.61 -0.18 -15.80
N TRP A 151 -2.83 -1.50 -15.84
CA TRP A 151 -3.16 -2.31 -14.66
C TRP A 151 -2.14 -2.26 -13.54
N LYS A 152 -0.85 -2.14 -13.87
CA LYS A 152 0.23 -2.01 -12.88
C LYS A 152 0.00 -0.83 -11.91
N MET A 153 -0.70 0.22 -12.37
CA MET A 153 -1.03 1.39 -11.55
C MET A 153 -2.33 1.24 -10.75
N LEU A 154 -3.12 0.18 -11.00
CA LEU A 154 -4.42 -0.08 -10.39
C LEU A 154 -4.45 -1.31 -9.48
N GLN A 155 -3.54 -2.28 -9.68
CA GLN A 155 -3.56 -3.61 -9.08
C GLN A 155 -3.70 -3.67 -7.55
N ASN A 156 -3.33 -2.61 -6.84
CA ASN A 156 -3.40 -2.51 -5.38
C ASN A 156 -4.64 -1.78 -4.86
N LEU A 157 -5.43 -1.17 -5.74
CA LEU A 157 -6.64 -0.44 -5.36
C LEU A 157 -7.82 -1.43 -5.26
N PRO A 158 -8.63 -1.38 -4.19
CA PRO A 158 -9.71 -2.34 -4.00
C PRO A 158 -10.92 -2.07 -4.91
N LYS A 159 -11.83 -3.06 -5.00
CA LYS A 159 -13.13 -2.98 -5.71
C LYS A 159 -13.04 -2.47 -7.16
N ILE A 160 -12.10 -3.00 -7.93
CA ILE A 160 -11.99 -2.77 -9.36
C ILE A 160 -12.33 -4.07 -10.08
N SER A 161 -13.18 -3.99 -11.08
CA SER A 161 -13.45 -5.07 -12.02
C SER A 161 -13.33 -4.56 -13.44
N VAL A 162 -13.03 -5.47 -14.37
CA VAL A 162 -12.88 -5.17 -15.78
C VAL A 162 -13.88 -6.00 -16.56
N LEU A 163 -14.60 -5.37 -17.47
CA LEU A 163 -15.49 -6.06 -18.41
C LEU A 163 -14.86 -5.95 -19.80
N ASN A 164 -14.52 -7.11 -20.39
CA ASN A 164 -14.06 -7.14 -21.76
C ASN A 164 -15.22 -6.82 -22.69
N VAL A 165 -15.10 -5.74 -23.45
CA VAL A 165 -16.05 -5.39 -24.51
C VAL A 165 -15.23 -5.10 -25.75
N SER A 166 -15.44 -5.91 -26.79
CA SER A 166 -15.06 -5.54 -28.15
C SER A 166 -15.99 -4.42 -28.57
N ILE A 167 -15.44 -3.21 -28.69
CA ILE A 167 -16.12 -2.02 -29.20
C ILE A 167 -15.73 -1.85 -30.67
#